data_AF-A0A7C1EL77-F1
#
_entry.id   AF-A0A7C1EL77-F1
#
_cell.length_a   1.000
_cell.length_b   1.000
_cell.length_c   1.000
_cell.angle_alpha   90.00
_cell.angle_beta   90.00
_cell.angle_gamma   90.00
#
_symmetry.space_group_name_H-M   'P 1'
#
loop_
_entity.id
_entity.type
_entity.pdbx_description
1 polymer ?
#
loop_
_entity_poly.entity_id
_entity_poly.type
_entity_poly.pdbx_seq_one_letter_code
_entity_poly.pdbx_strand_id
1 'polypeptide(L)'
;MKKYKKKEKYTPKGIVFIPTYNCTAGCRHCNNDFSKHNMSMKMDACRAVEILREGRDYGLNSLQITGGEITMYPEFLVSVINEARKTAIRVN
;
A
#
# COMPACT_ATOMS: atom_id res chain seq x y z
N MET A 1 -43.84 -9.06 -1.12
CA MET A 1 -42.71 -8.52 -1.92
C MET A 1 -41.59 -8.08 -0.97
N LYS A 2 -40.42 -8.72 -1.00
CA LYS A 2 -39.24 -8.28 -0.22
C LYS A 2 -38.59 -7.10 -0.96
N LYS A 3 -38.60 -5.90 -0.35
CA LYS A 3 -37.85 -4.74 -0.86
C LYS A 3 -36.35 -4.98 -0.63
N TYR A 4 -35.59 -5.26 -1.68
CA TYR A 4 -34.13 -5.32 -1.58
C TYR A 4 -33.57 -3.90 -1.35
N LYS A 5 -32.77 -3.71 -0.30
CA LYS A 5 -32.01 -2.46 -0.07
C LYS A 5 -31.09 -2.22 -1.25
N LYS A 6 -31.06 -0.99 -1.77
CA LYS A 6 -30.13 -0.55 -2.80
C LYS A 6 -28.71 -0.85 -2.31
N LYS A 7 -27.93 -1.64 -3.05
CA LYS A 7 -26.53 -1.91 -2.69
C LYS A 7 -25.77 -0.59 -2.69
N GLU A 8 -25.34 -0.14 -1.52
CA GLU A 8 -24.42 0.98 -1.42
C GLU A 8 -23.13 0.64 -2.16
N LYS A 9 -22.61 1.58 -2.95
CA LYS A 9 -21.32 1.39 -3.63
C LYS A 9 -20.24 1.41 -2.55
N TYR A 10 -19.39 0.38 -2.54
CA TYR A 10 -18.20 0.38 -1.69
C TYR A 10 -17.18 1.39 -2.23
N THR A 11 -16.70 2.26 -1.35
CA THR A 11 -15.57 3.15 -1.64
C THR A 11 -14.43 2.78 -0.68
N PRO A 12 -13.26 2.35 -1.19
CA PRO A 12 -12.10 2.15 -0.34
C PRO A 12 -11.74 3.43 0.42
N LYS A 13 -11.16 3.29 1.61
CA LYS A 13 -10.72 4.45 2.41
C LYS A 13 -9.25 4.82 2.17
N GLY A 14 -8.50 3.96 1.50
CA GLY A 14 -7.07 4.15 1.34
C GLY A 14 -6.40 3.11 0.46
N ILE A 15 -5.08 3.26 0.38
CA ILE A 15 -4.17 2.44 -0.42
C ILE A 15 -3.24 1.69 0.52
N VAL A 16 -2.95 0.42 0.20
CA VAL A 16 -1.90 -0.36 0.87
C VAL A 16 -0.84 -0.69 -0.18
N PHE A 17 0.39 -0.22 0.03
CA PHE A 17 1.53 -0.60 -0.78
C PHE A 17 2.34 -1.71 -0.11
N ILE A 18 2.70 -2.71 -0.92
CA ILE A 18 3.63 -3.78 -0.57
C ILE A 18 4.84 -3.60 -1.49
N PRO A 19 5.82 -2.73 -1.15
CA PRO A 19 6.95 -2.45 -2.01
C PRO A 19 7.83 -3.67 -2.23
N THR A 20 7.91 -4.56 -1.25
CA THR A 20 8.67 -5.82 -1.36
C THR A 20 8.19 -6.83 -0.33
N TYR A 21 8.42 -8.10 -0.61
CA TYR A 21 8.29 -9.18 0.38
C TYR A 21 9.63 -9.54 1.05
N ASN A 22 10.75 -8.95 0.60
CA ASN A 22 12.06 -9.20 1.18
C ASN A 22 12.10 -8.78 2.66
N CYS A 23 12.55 -9.68 3.54
CA CYS A 23 12.58 -9.46 4.97
C CYS A 23 13.68 -10.32 5.61
N THR A 24 14.43 -9.75 6.55
CA THR A 24 15.52 -10.46 7.25
C THR A 24 15.07 -11.09 8.58
N ALA A 25 13.86 -10.79 9.06
CA ALA A 25 13.44 -11.15 10.41
C ALA A 25 12.95 -12.61 10.56
N GLY A 26 12.39 -13.22 9.51
CA GLY A 26 11.96 -14.63 9.54
C GLY A 26 10.94 -14.98 10.65
N CYS A 27 10.02 -14.06 10.96
CA CYS A 27 9.13 -14.20 12.12
C CYS A 27 8.23 -15.44 12.03
N ARG A 28 8.19 -16.27 13.09
CA ARG A 28 7.35 -17.49 13.15
C ARG A 28 5.85 -17.21 13.06
N HIS A 29 5.44 -16.00 13.40
CA HIS A 29 4.05 -15.54 13.37
C HIS A 29 3.75 -14.66 12.14
N CYS A 30 4.65 -14.60 11.15
CA CYS A 30 4.41 -13.82 9.94
C CYS A 30 3.26 -14.44 9.14
N ASN A 31 2.35 -13.60 8.67
CA ASN A 31 1.26 -14.03 7.80
C ASN A 31 1.69 -14.19 6.33
N ASN A 32 2.88 -13.69 5.95
CA ASN A 32 3.41 -13.84 4.61
C ASN A 32 4.07 -15.21 4.43
N ASP A 33 3.74 -15.87 3.33
CA ASP A 33 4.37 -17.12 2.94
C ASP A 33 5.60 -16.84 2.08
N PHE A 34 6.77 -16.76 2.70
CA PHE A 34 8.02 -16.42 2.02
C PHE A 34 8.41 -17.43 0.92
N SER A 35 7.85 -18.64 0.91
CA SER A 35 8.11 -19.62 -0.16
C SER A 35 7.38 -19.32 -1.46
N LYS A 36 6.33 -18.48 -1.42
CA LYS A 36 5.46 -18.17 -2.56
C LYS A 36 5.73 -16.81 -3.21
N HIS A 37 6.64 -16.03 -2.63
CA HIS A 37 6.96 -14.70 -3.13
C HIS A 37 8.36 -14.65 -3.73
N ASN A 38 8.51 -13.87 -4.79
CA ASN A 38 9.83 -13.54 -5.33
C ASN A 38 10.44 -12.39 -4.51
N MET A 39 11.46 -12.70 -3.70
CA MET A 39 12.11 -11.72 -2.81
C MET A 39 12.93 -10.65 -3.54
N SER A 40 13.22 -10.83 -4.83
CA SER A 40 13.88 -9.80 -5.63
C SER A 40 12.91 -8.77 -6.20
N MET A 41 11.60 -9.03 -6.15
CA MET A 41 10.60 -8.09 -6.64
C MET A 41 10.52 -6.85 -5.75
N LYS A 42 10.52 -5.71 -6.42
CA LYS A 42 10.37 -4.39 -5.84
C LYS A 42 9.33 -3.62 -6.64
N MET A 43 8.44 -2.92 -5.94
CA MET A 43 7.53 -1.98 -6.55
C MET A 43 8.30 -0.76 -7.02
N ASP A 44 7.98 -0.27 -8.22
CA ASP A 44 8.55 0.97 -8.73
C ASP A 44 8.00 2.18 -7.95
N ALA A 45 8.90 3.03 -7.46
CA ALA A 45 8.53 4.18 -6.62
C ALA A 45 7.79 5.26 -7.41
N CYS A 46 8.18 5.49 -8.68
CA CYS A 46 7.51 6.46 -9.54
C CYS A 46 6.05 6.03 -9.79
N ARG A 47 5.83 4.75 -10.07
CA ARG A 47 4.49 4.20 -10.27
C ARG A 47 3.66 4.26 -8.99
N ALA A 48 4.24 4.01 -7.82
CA ALA A 48 3.54 4.17 -6.55
C ALA A 48 3.11 5.62 -6.28
N VAL A 49 3.96 6.60 -6.63
CA VAL A 49 3.64 8.03 -6.57
C VAL A 49 2.48 8.39 -7.51
N GLU A 50 2.47 7.86 -8.73
CA GLU A 50 1.35 8.05 -9.66
C GLU A 50 0.03 7.49 -9.11
N ILE A 51 0.05 6.25 -8.61
CA ILE A 51 -1.13 5.61 -7.99
C ILE A 51 -1.63 6.43 -6.81
N LEU A 52 -0.73 7.02 -6.02
CA LEU A 52 -1.08 7.85 -4.88
C LEU A 52 -1.81 9.13 -5.31
N ARG A 53 -1.35 9.76 -6.41
CA ARG A 53 -2.02 10.93 -7.01
C ARG A 53 -3.39 10.55 -7.58
N GLU A 54 -3.46 9.48 -8.35
CA GLU A 54 -4.73 8.96 -8.87
C GLU A 54 -5.71 8.69 -7.71
N GLY A 55 -5.26 7.98 -6.67
CA GLY A 55 -6.05 7.69 -5.49
C GLY A 55 -6.59 8.93 -4.80
N ARG A 56 -5.81 10.01 -4.75
CA ARG A 56 -6.26 11.31 -4.21
C ARG A 56 -7.46 11.85 -5.00
N ASP A 57 -7.40 11.78 -6.33
CA ASP A 57 -8.48 12.24 -7.22
C ASP A 57 -9.76 11.41 -7.04
N TYR A 58 -9.63 10.15 -6.63
CA TYR A 58 -10.75 9.28 -6.24
C TYR A 58 -11.22 9.47 -4.79
N GLY A 59 -10.66 10.42 -4.04
CA GLY A 59 -11.03 10.71 -2.66
C GLY A 59 -10.43 9.75 -1.62
N LEU A 60 -9.44 8.93 -1.99
CA LEU A 60 -8.67 8.14 -1.04
C LEU A 60 -7.78 9.08 -0.22
N ASN A 61 -7.75 8.88 1.10
CA ASN A 61 -7.10 9.82 2.01
C ASN A 61 -6.15 9.16 3.01
N SER A 62 -5.94 7.86 2.90
CA SER A 62 -5.02 7.12 3.74
C SER A 62 -4.12 6.18 2.93
N LEU A 63 -2.90 6.01 3.43
CA LEU A 63 -1.88 5.16 2.87
C LEU A 63 -1.27 4.32 3.99
N GLN A 64 -1.11 3.03 3.75
CA GLN A 64 -0.30 2.14 4.57
C GLN A 64 0.81 1.54 3.70
N ILE A 65 2.01 1.45 4.24
CA ILE A 65 3.13 0.76 3.58
C ILE A 65 3.51 -0.43 4.46
N THR A 66 3.49 -1.63 3.89
CA THR A 66 3.67 -2.90 4.62
C THR A 66 4.38 -3.93 3.73
N GLY A 67 4.47 -5.19 4.14
CA GLY A 67 5.05 -6.27 3.34
C GLY A 67 6.09 -7.07 4.10
N GLY A 68 7.26 -7.23 3.49
CA GLY A 68 8.46 -7.66 4.19
C GLY A 68 8.99 -6.57 5.13
N GLU A 69 10.30 -6.38 5.15
CA GLU A 69 10.91 -5.27 5.89
C GLU A 69 10.96 -4.03 5.00
N ILE A 70 10.05 -3.08 5.24
CA ILE A 70 9.88 -1.89 4.40
C ILE A 70 11.13 -0.99 4.38
N THR A 71 11.95 -1.02 5.44
CA THR A 71 13.19 -0.22 5.53
C THR A 71 14.33 -0.74 4.67
N MET A 72 14.21 -1.94 4.09
CA MET A 72 15.17 -2.49 3.11
C MET A 72 15.13 -1.77 1.77
N TYR A 73 14.12 -0.91 1.54
CA TYR A 73 13.96 -0.13 0.31
C TYR A 73 13.65 1.35 0.63
N PRO A 74 14.60 2.08 1.26
CA PRO A 74 14.36 3.40 1.81
C PRO A 74 14.02 4.47 0.76
N GLU A 75 14.54 4.37 -0.45
CA GLU A 75 14.27 5.28 -1.56
C GLU A 75 12.78 5.30 -1.93
N PHE A 76 12.12 4.15 -1.87
CA PHE A 76 10.68 4.04 -2.09
C PHE A 76 9.92 4.74 -0.97
N LEU A 77 10.27 4.46 0.29
CA LEU A 77 9.62 5.08 1.44
C LEU A 77 9.72 6.60 1.39
N VAL A 78 10.93 7.12 1.17
CA VAL A 78 11.15 8.58 1.08
C VAL A 78 10.32 9.18 -0.05
N SER A 79 10.32 8.58 -1.23
CA SER A 79 9.57 9.09 -2.39
C SER A 79 8.07 9.12 -2.14
N VAL A 80 7.52 8.02 -1.64
CA VAL A 80 6.08 7.86 -1.40
C VAL A 80 5.60 8.70 -0.23
N ILE A 81 6.33 8.73 0.89
CA ILE A 81 5.95 9.54 2.05
C ILE A 81 6.02 11.04 1.72
N ASN A 82 7.04 11.47 0.97
CA ASN A 82 7.13 12.85 0.53
C ASN A 82 5.94 13.25 -0.36
N GLU A 83 5.52 12.37 -1.26
CA GLU A 83 4.33 12.64 -2.09
C GLU A 83 3.04 12.63 -1.24
N ALA A 84 2.86 11.66 -0.35
CA ALA A 84 1.67 11.57 0.51
C ALA A 84 1.46 12.85 1.33
N ARG A 85 2.56 13.43 1.84
CA ARG A 85 2.55 14.71 2.57
C ARG A 85 2.11 15.87 1.68
N LYS A 86 2.54 15.92 0.42
CA LYS A 86 2.15 16.97 -0.54
C LYS A 86 0.68 16.85 -0.95
N THR A 87 0.16 15.63 -1.06
CA THR A 87 -1.22 15.35 -1.50
C THR A 87 -2.23 15.26 -0.35
N ALA A 88 -1.81 15.59 0.88
CA ALA A 88 -2.62 15.51 2.09
C ALA A 88 -3.24 14.11 2.34
N ILE A 89 -2.52 13.06 1.95
CA ILE A 89 -2.85 11.68 2.30
C ILE A 89 -2.17 11.32 3.62
N ARG A 90 -2.95 10.75 4.56
CA ARG A 90 -2.44 10.32 5.86
C ARG A 90 -1.67 9.02 5.72
N VAL A 91 -0.40 9.01 6.14
CA VAL A 91 0.39 7.78 6.29
C VAL A 91 0.03 7.15 7.64
N ASN A 92 -0.35 5.87 7.63
CA ASN A 92 -0.72 5.07 8.79
C ASN A 92 0.41 4.15 9.25
#